data_AF-A0A0D2SH13-F1
#
_entry.id   AF-A0A0D2SH13-F1
#
_cell.length_a   1.000
_cell.length_b   1.000
_cell.length_c   1.000
_cell.angle_alpha   90.00
_cell.angle_beta   90.00
_cell.angle_gamma   90.00
#
_symmetry.space_group_name_H-M   'P 1'
#
loop_
_entity.id
_entity.type
_entity.pdbx_description
1 polymer ?
#
loop_
_entity_poly.entity_id
_entity_poly.type
_entity_poly.pdbx_seq_one_letter_code
_entity_poly.pdbx_strand_id
1 'polypeptide(L)'
;MRISATINSFKSSNLISWKTTGKLQQTPAGCIELSGKTLQSGKVSKLLCTSLCKDGYKIRTVEHLLSALEAKGIDNCRIQIQSLDSEDTEVEVPIFDGSANAWVEAIEQVGRKEALDRCGNNVEKLAPYLSEPFYVLRNDSFMVAFPASKVHISCGIDFPKVREIGKQFKSLSFLTFNRLGCG
;
A
#
# COMPACT_ATOMS: atom_id res chain seq x y z
N MET A 1 -10.68 10.37 13.72
CA MET A 1 -9.40 11.07 13.41
C MET A 1 -9.32 11.21 11.90
N ARG A 2 -9.20 12.43 11.36
CA ARG A 2 -9.27 12.67 9.90
C ARG A 2 -8.04 12.05 9.22
N ILE A 3 -8.21 11.28 8.15
CA ILE A 3 -7.10 10.79 7.28
C ILE A 3 -6.17 11.94 6.85
N SER A 4 -6.75 13.13 6.66
CA SER A 4 -6.00 14.37 6.42
C SER A 4 -5.05 14.77 7.55
N ALA A 5 -5.38 14.50 8.83
CA ALA A 5 -4.52 14.86 9.96
C ALA A 5 -3.27 13.96 10.06
N THR A 6 -3.39 12.67 9.78
CA THR A 6 -2.25 11.73 9.79
C THR A 6 -1.33 11.96 8.58
N ILE A 7 -1.90 12.22 7.40
CA ILE A 7 -1.11 12.59 6.21
C ILE A 7 -0.44 13.95 6.43
N ASN A 8 -1.13 14.93 7.03
CA ASN A 8 -0.53 16.23 7.32
C ASN A 8 0.56 16.12 8.39
N SER A 9 0.40 15.27 9.41
CA SER A 9 1.44 14.96 10.41
C SER A 9 2.69 14.34 9.77
N PHE A 10 2.49 13.43 8.81
CA PHE A 10 3.58 12.82 8.03
C PHE A 10 4.27 13.85 7.12
N LYS A 11 3.47 14.72 6.46
CA LYS A 11 3.97 15.84 5.64
C LYS A 11 4.65 16.95 6.43
N SER A 12 4.35 17.10 7.73
CA SER A 12 4.96 18.09 8.61
C SER A 12 6.21 17.59 9.36
N SER A 13 6.59 16.33 9.18
CA SER A 13 7.81 15.80 9.79
C SER A 13 9.06 16.30 9.04
N ASN A 14 10.06 16.81 9.76
CA ASN A 14 11.35 17.21 9.15
C ASN A 14 12.12 16.05 8.51
N LEU A 15 11.71 14.81 8.81
CA LEU A 15 12.32 13.57 8.35
C LEU A 15 11.97 13.25 6.88
N ILE A 16 10.81 13.69 6.40
CA ILE A 16 10.29 13.33 5.09
C ILE A 16 10.03 14.59 4.28
N SER A 17 10.80 14.72 3.20
CA SER A 17 10.56 15.73 2.17
C SER A 17 9.78 15.13 1.00
N TRP A 18 9.12 15.94 0.20
CA TRP A 18 8.43 15.49 -1.01
C TRP A 18 9.20 16.01 -2.22
N LYS A 19 9.58 15.10 -3.12
CA LYS A 19 10.31 15.44 -4.35
C LYS A 19 9.49 15.06 -5.56
N THR A 20 9.62 15.88 -6.61
CA THR A 20 9.08 15.56 -7.91
C THR A 20 9.79 14.35 -8.51
N THR A 21 9.07 13.54 -9.26
CA THR A 21 9.61 12.31 -9.85
C THR A 21 9.94 12.46 -11.34
N GLY A 22 9.58 13.58 -11.97
CA GLY A 22 9.64 13.76 -13.43
C GLY A 22 8.57 12.97 -14.19
N LYS A 23 7.58 12.40 -13.49
CA LYS A 23 6.51 11.57 -14.07
C LYS A 23 5.15 12.16 -13.74
N LEU A 24 4.18 11.93 -14.60
CA LEU A 24 2.79 12.30 -14.35
C LEU A 24 2.10 11.24 -13.49
N GLN A 25 1.20 11.70 -12.63
CA GLN A 25 0.37 10.82 -11.82
C GLN A 25 -0.49 9.91 -12.69
N GLN A 26 -0.77 8.70 -12.22
CA GLN A 26 -1.53 7.68 -12.95
C GLN A 26 -2.79 7.27 -12.19
N THR A 27 -3.80 6.84 -12.94
CA THR A 27 -5.07 6.27 -12.46
C THR A 27 -5.42 5.02 -13.29
N PRO A 28 -6.26 4.10 -12.81
CA PRO A 28 -6.76 3.01 -13.65
C PRO A 28 -7.47 3.58 -14.89
N ALA A 29 -7.28 2.94 -16.05
CA ALA A 29 -7.91 3.41 -17.28
C ALA A 29 -9.40 3.01 -17.38
N GLY A 30 -9.81 1.98 -16.65
CA GLY A 30 -11.19 1.49 -16.52
C GLY A 30 -11.62 1.18 -15.09
N CYS A 31 -12.87 0.74 -14.91
CA CYS A 31 -13.41 0.28 -13.64
C CYS A 31 -12.94 -1.15 -13.34
N ILE A 32 -12.62 -1.44 -12.08
CA ILE A 32 -12.29 -2.79 -11.60
C ILE A 32 -13.37 -3.19 -10.61
N GLU A 33 -14.03 -4.31 -10.89
CA GLU A 33 -15.03 -4.90 -10.00
C GLU A 33 -14.61 -6.34 -9.68
N LEU A 34 -14.32 -6.60 -8.41
CA LEU A 34 -13.96 -7.92 -7.93
C LEU A 34 -14.83 -8.29 -6.73
N SER A 35 -15.26 -9.54 -6.68
CA SER A 35 -15.96 -10.14 -5.55
C SER A 35 -15.15 -11.32 -5.04
N GLY A 36 -15.01 -11.44 -3.72
CA GLY A 36 -14.20 -12.48 -3.12
C GLY A 36 -14.49 -12.67 -1.64
N LYS A 37 -13.94 -13.75 -1.08
CA LYS A 37 -14.07 -14.03 0.35
C LYS A 37 -13.21 -13.07 1.16
N THR A 38 -13.73 -12.66 2.30
CA THR A 38 -12.99 -12.00 3.39
C THR A 38 -12.49 -13.06 4.39
N LEU A 39 -11.72 -12.67 5.39
CA LEU A 39 -11.08 -13.64 6.31
C LEU A 39 -12.00 -14.21 7.40
N GLN A 40 -13.23 -13.70 7.61
CA GLN A 40 -13.90 -13.90 8.91
C GLN A 40 -14.35 -15.34 9.23
N SER A 41 -13.89 -15.85 10.39
CA SER A 41 -14.73 -16.37 11.48
C SER A 41 -13.88 -16.73 12.71
N GLY A 42 -14.07 -16.06 13.85
CA GLY A 42 -13.46 -16.50 15.11
C GLY A 42 -13.30 -15.43 16.18
N LYS A 43 -13.94 -15.66 17.33
CA LYS A 43 -13.84 -14.90 18.58
C LYS A 43 -12.37 -14.65 18.97
N VAL A 44 -12.01 -13.36 19.08
CA VAL A 44 -10.84 -12.80 19.78
C VAL A 44 -9.53 -13.60 19.67
N SER A 45 -8.67 -13.21 18.74
CA SER A 45 -7.22 -13.18 18.99
C SER A 45 -6.60 -12.12 18.09
N LYS A 46 -5.58 -11.41 18.60
CA LYS A 46 -4.95 -10.20 18.01
C LYS A 46 -5.02 -10.12 16.48
N LEU A 47 -5.66 -9.07 15.98
CA LEU A 47 -5.72 -8.76 14.56
C LEU A 47 -4.32 -8.41 14.04
N LEU A 48 -3.77 -9.26 13.18
CA LEU A 48 -2.46 -9.10 12.53
C LEU A 48 -2.62 -8.49 11.12
N CYS A 49 -3.45 -7.47 10.97
CA CYS A 49 -3.67 -6.79 9.69
C CYS A 49 -3.53 -5.27 9.83
N THR A 50 -3.33 -4.58 8.71
CA THR A 50 -3.45 -3.12 8.69
C THR A 50 -4.93 -2.73 8.59
N SER A 51 -5.34 -1.68 9.28
CA SER A 51 -6.72 -1.20 9.24
C SER A 51 -6.79 0.32 9.16
N LEU A 52 -7.69 0.82 8.32
CA LEU A 52 -8.02 2.24 8.22
C LEU A 52 -9.26 2.52 9.06
N CYS A 53 -9.16 3.46 10.01
CA CYS A 53 -10.26 3.81 10.90
C CYS A 53 -10.61 5.30 10.76
N LYS A 54 -11.88 5.62 10.56
CA LYS A 54 -12.37 7.00 10.53
C LYS A 54 -13.82 7.07 10.95
N ASP A 55 -14.12 7.98 11.88
CA ASP A 55 -15.48 8.34 12.30
C ASP A 55 -16.37 7.13 12.65
N GLY A 56 -15.81 6.16 13.38
CA GLY A 56 -16.49 4.93 13.77
C GLY A 56 -16.41 3.80 12.74
N TYR A 57 -16.09 4.11 11.48
CA TYR A 57 -15.93 3.13 10.42
C TYR A 57 -14.53 2.53 10.38
N LYS A 58 -14.43 1.25 10.04
CA LYS A 58 -13.17 0.52 9.87
C LYS A 58 -13.14 -0.28 8.57
N ILE A 59 -12.02 -0.16 7.86
CA ILE A 59 -11.69 -1.03 6.72
C ILE A 59 -10.46 -1.85 7.10
N ARG A 60 -10.56 -3.17 6.97
CA ARG A 60 -9.51 -4.12 7.35
C ARG A 60 -8.83 -4.75 6.14
N THR A 61 -7.62 -5.27 6.37
CA THR A 61 -6.88 -6.11 5.41
C THR A 61 -6.53 -5.35 4.12
N VAL A 62 -6.15 -4.08 4.28
CA VAL A 62 -5.88 -3.15 3.17
C VAL A 62 -4.52 -3.38 2.51
N GLU A 63 -3.60 -4.06 3.20
CA GLU A 63 -2.19 -4.19 2.84
C GLU A 63 -1.94 -4.79 1.46
N HIS A 64 -2.65 -5.84 1.06
CA HIS A 64 -2.44 -6.48 -0.25
C HIS A 64 -2.92 -5.60 -1.41
N LEU A 65 -4.08 -4.95 -1.24
CA LEU A 65 -4.61 -4.01 -2.22
C LEU A 65 -3.68 -2.80 -2.39
N LEU A 66 -3.23 -2.19 -1.28
CA LEU A 66 -2.30 -1.06 -1.33
C LEU A 66 -0.94 -1.46 -1.95
N SER A 67 -0.45 -2.67 -1.66
CA SER A 67 0.76 -3.22 -2.28
C SER A 67 0.61 -3.36 -3.80
N ALA A 68 -0.53 -3.87 -4.28
CA ALA A 68 -0.80 -4.00 -5.71
C ALA A 68 -0.86 -2.63 -6.41
N LEU A 69 -1.52 -1.64 -5.81
CA LEU A 69 -1.62 -0.29 -6.37
C LEU A 69 -0.24 0.37 -6.51
N GLU A 70 0.60 0.29 -5.48
CA GLU A 70 1.97 0.82 -5.53
C GLU A 70 2.82 0.07 -6.56
N ALA A 71 2.73 -1.27 -6.58
CA ALA A 71 3.45 -2.12 -7.54
C ALA A 71 3.02 -1.92 -8.99
N LYS A 72 1.82 -1.39 -9.25
CA LYS A 72 1.34 -1.03 -10.60
C LYS A 72 1.44 0.45 -10.92
N GLY A 73 1.92 1.25 -9.96
CA GLY A 73 2.11 2.69 -10.10
C GLY A 73 0.79 3.42 -10.28
N ILE A 74 -0.25 3.04 -9.52
CA ILE A 74 -1.52 3.78 -9.46
C ILE A 74 -1.42 4.81 -8.33
N ASP A 75 -1.45 6.10 -8.69
CA ASP A 75 -1.35 7.20 -7.75
C ASP A 75 -2.72 7.67 -7.25
N ASN A 76 -3.73 7.61 -8.13
CA ASN A 76 -5.08 8.06 -7.87
C ASN A 76 -6.07 6.95 -8.19
N CYS A 77 -6.94 6.63 -7.24
CA CYS A 77 -8.09 5.77 -7.50
C CYS A 77 -9.19 6.02 -6.47
N ARG A 78 -10.41 5.64 -6.81
CA ARG A 78 -11.52 5.52 -5.86
C ARG A 78 -11.74 4.04 -5.59
N ILE A 79 -11.61 3.65 -4.33
CA ILE A 79 -11.90 2.29 -3.88
C ILE A 79 -13.26 2.33 -3.18
N GLN A 80 -14.17 1.46 -3.61
CA GLN A 80 -15.45 1.23 -2.97
C GLN A 80 -15.51 -0.22 -2.52
N ILE A 81 -15.91 -0.43 -1.28
CA ILE A 81 -16.06 -1.76 -0.69
C ILE A 81 -17.50 -1.82 -0.20
N GLN A 82 -18.25 -2.79 -0.72
CA GLN A 82 -19.64 -2.99 -0.35
C GLN A 82 -19.71 -3.95 0.83
N SER A 83 -20.45 -3.57 1.88
CA SER A 83 -20.83 -4.50 2.93
C SER A 83 -22.16 -5.17 2.60
N LEU A 84 -22.39 -6.35 3.18
CA LEU A 84 -23.66 -7.08 3.04
C LEU A 84 -24.75 -6.50 3.95
N ASP A 85 -24.39 -5.91 5.08
CA ASP A 85 -25.29 -5.21 6.00
C ASP A 85 -24.99 -3.70 6.00
N SER A 86 -26.02 -2.87 5.88
CA SER A 86 -25.89 -1.40 5.87
C SER A 86 -25.51 -0.82 7.23
N GLU A 87 -25.74 -1.58 8.31
CA GLU A 87 -25.37 -1.18 9.67
C GLU A 87 -23.92 -1.57 10.03
N ASP A 88 -23.22 -2.26 9.13
CA ASP A 88 -21.82 -2.62 9.34
C ASP A 88 -20.94 -1.38 9.39
N THR A 89 -20.36 -1.14 10.56
CA THR A 89 -19.31 -0.14 10.76
C THR A 89 -17.92 -0.69 10.46
N GLU A 90 -17.79 -1.99 10.16
CA GLU A 90 -16.53 -2.65 9.83
C GLU A 90 -16.69 -3.49 8.58
N VAL A 91 -15.83 -3.25 7.58
CA VAL A 91 -15.77 -4.03 6.34
C VAL A 91 -14.34 -4.48 6.07
N GLU A 92 -14.20 -5.58 5.34
CA GLU A 92 -12.90 -6.17 5.02
C GLU A 92 -12.68 -6.21 3.50
N VAL A 93 -11.47 -5.86 3.07
CA VAL A 93 -11.04 -6.03 1.68
C VAL A 93 -10.93 -7.54 1.38
N PRO A 94 -11.47 -8.04 0.25
CA PRO A 94 -11.34 -9.44 -0.12
C PRO A 94 -9.88 -9.92 -0.14
N ILE A 95 -9.62 -11.07 0.48
CA ILE A 95 -8.27 -11.62 0.61
C ILE A 95 -7.86 -12.53 -0.57
N PHE A 96 -8.84 -13.04 -1.32
CA PHE A 96 -8.63 -13.98 -2.43
C PHE A 96 -7.79 -15.19 -2.02
N ASP A 97 -6.59 -15.35 -2.60
CA ASP A 97 -5.64 -16.43 -2.34
C ASP A 97 -4.64 -16.13 -1.22
N GLY A 98 -4.78 -14.98 -0.54
CA GLY A 98 -3.81 -14.52 0.46
C GLY A 98 -2.65 -13.73 -0.10
N SER A 99 -2.63 -13.43 -1.41
CA SER A 99 -1.62 -12.62 -2.06
C SER A 99 -2.20 -11.33 -2.67
N ALA A 100 -1.34 -10.53 -3.31
CA ALA A 100 -1.76 -9.35 -4.07
C ALA A 100 -2.09 -9.67 -5.55
N ASN A 101 -1.98 -10.94 -5.98
CA ASN A 101 -1.97 -11.30 -7.40
C ASN A 101 -3.28 -10.98 -8.12
N ALA A 102 -4.43 -11.32 -7.52
CA ALA A 102 -5.74 -11.01 -8.10
C ALA A 102 -5.95 -9.50 -8.34
N TRP A 103 -5.45 -8.65 -7.43
CA TRP A 103 -5.48 -7.20 -7.59
C TRP A 103 -4.55 -6.73 -8.72
N VAL A 104 -3.34 -7.29 -8.78
CA VAL A 104 -2.35 -7.02 -9.82
C VAL A 104 -2.91 -7.32 -11.21
N GLU A 105 -3.47 -8.51 -11.40
CA GLU A 105 -4.03 -8.96 -12.67
C GLU A 105 -5.19 -8.06 -13.11
N ALA A 106 -6.09 -7.72 -12.20
CA ALA A 106 -7.22 -6.84 -12.51
C ALA A 106 -6.78 -5.42 -12.90
N ILE A 107 -5.75 -4.86 -12.25
CA ILE A 107 -5.18 -3.56 -12.62
C ILE A 107 -4.51 -3.63 -14.01
N GLU A 108 -3.79 -4.71 -14.31
CA GLU A 108 -3.17 -4.91 -15.63
C GLU A 108 -4.20 -5.04 -16.74
N GLN A 109 -5.29 -5.77 -16.49
CA GLN A 109 -6.38 -5.95 -17.46
C GLN A 109 -7.01 -4.62 -17.88
N VAL A 110 -7.27 -3.71 -16.94
CA VAL A 110 -7.83 -2.40 -17.27
C VAL A 110 -6.79 -1.39 -17.75
N GLY A 111 -5.51 -1.63 -17.43
CA GLY A 111 -4.42 -0.70 -17.72
C GLY A 111 -4.46 0.58 -16.88
N ARG A 112 -3.51 1.49 -17.15
CA ARG A 112 -3.42 2.80 -16.49
C ARG A 112 -3.35 3.93 -17.51
N LYS A 113 -3.74 5.12 -17.08
CA LYS A 113 -3.64 6.36 -17.84
C LYS A 113 -3.21 7.51 -16.94
N GLU A 114 -2.77 8.60 -17.54
CA GLU A 114 -2.48 9.84 -16.83
C GLU A 114 -3.71 10.33 -16.06
N ALA A 115 -3.49 10.72 -14.80
CA ALA A 115 -4.52 11.27 -13.94
C ALA A 115 -4.62 12.78 -14.15
N LEU A 116 -5.86 13.25 -14.31
CA LEU A 116 -6.18 14.67 -14.42
C LEU A 116 -6.68 15.19 -13.07
N ASP A 117 -6.31 16.42 -12.74
CA ASP A 117 -6.91 17.15 -11.64
C ASP A 117 -8.35 17.60 -11.94
N ARG A 118 -8.97 18.31 -11.01
CA ARG A 118 -10.35 18.83 -11.15
C ARG A 118 -10.50 19.84 -12.29
N CYS A 119 -9.41 20.41 -12.78
CA CYS A 119 -9.36 21.38 -13.85
C CYS A 119 -8.97 20.75 -15.21
N GLY A 120 -8.75 19.43 -15.25
CA GLY A 120 -8.37 18.72 -16.46
C GLY A 120 -6.87 18.77 -16.77
N ASN A 121 -6.02 19.17 -15.82
CA ASN A 121 -4.58 19.23 -16.03
C ASN A 121 -3.89 17.97 -15.52
N ASN A 122 -2.80 17.60 -16.20
CA ASN A 122 -1.86 16.61 -15.72
C ASN A 122 -1.09 17.15 -14.50
N VAL A 123 -0.87 16.28 -13.50
CA VAL A 123 -0.14 16.63 -12.27
C VAL A 123 1.10 15.78 -12.15
N GLU A 124 2.21 16.38 -11.74
CA GLU A 124 3.44 15.65 -11.48
C GLU A 124 3.31 14.76 -10.23
N LYS A 125 3.81 13.53 -10.32
CA LYS A 125 3.91 12.60 -9.21
C LYS A 125 5.01 13.07 -8.27
N LEU A 126 4.63 13.21 -7.00
CA LEU A 126 5.55 13.40 -5.89
C LEU A 126 5.85 12.06 -5.23
N ALA A 127 7.08 11.88 -4.77
CA ALA A 127 7.47 10.75 -3.93
C ALA A 127 8.05 11.27 -2.60
N PRO A 128 7.78 10.57 -1.49
CA PRO A 128 8.44 10.87 -0.23
C PRO A 128 9.93 10.53 -0.35
N TYR A 129 10.78 11.44 0.12
CA TYR A 129 12.22 11.30 0.19
C TYR A 129 12.66 11.47 1.64
N LEU A 130 13.28 10.41 2.16
CA LEU A 130 13.88 10.37 3.48
C LEU A 130 15.21 11.15 3.47
N SER A 131 15.32 12.19 4.30
CA SER A 131 16.50 13.06 4.36
C SER A 131 17.64 12.48 5.20
N GLU A 132 17.31 11.72 6.25
CA GLU A 132 18.26 11.11 7.17
C GLU A 132 17.76 9.72 7.61
N PRO A 133 18.64 8.81 8.08
CA PRO A 133 18.21 7.50 8.54
C PRO A 133 17.19 7.58 9.67
N PHE A 134 16.20 6.69 9.65
CA PHE A 134 15.27 6.53 10.76
C PHE A 134 15.16 5.07 11.16
N TYR A 135 14.96 4.82 12.45
CA TYR A 135 14.73 3.49 12.97
C TYR A 135 13.67 3.48 14.06
N VAL A 136 12.94 2.38 14.13
CA VAL A 136 11.99 2.09 15.19
C VAL A 136 12.30 0.69 15.71
N LEU A 137 12.44 0.57 17.03
CA LEU A 137 12.59 -0.70 17.72
C LEU A 137 11.37 -0.92 18.63
N ARG A 138 10.83 -2.13 18.61
CA ARG A 138 9.77 -2.60 19.49
C ARG A 138 10.06 -4.06 19.86
N ASN A 139 10.43 -4.29 21.11
CA ASN A 139 10.85 -5.62 21.60
C ASN A 139 12.01 -6.18 20.75
N ASP A 140 11.78 -7.32 20.10
CA ASP A 140 12.71 -8.01 19.20
C ASP A 140 12.53 -7.63 17.72
N SER A 141 11.56 -6.76 17.40
CA SER A 141 11.25 -6.33 16.04
C SER A 141 11.77 -4.91 15.79
N PHE A 142 12.39 -4.71 14.63
CA PHE A 142 12.89 -3.39 14.24
C PHE A 142 12.58 -3.07 12.77
N MET A 143 12.50 -1.79 12.47
CA MET A 143 12.46 -1.25 11.11
C MET A 143 13.51 -0.15 11.02
N VAL A 144 14.32 -0.17 9.97
CA VAL A 144 15.28 0.89 9.66
C VAL A 144 15.07 1.29 8.22
N ALA A 145 15.11 2.59 7.94
CA ALA A 145 15.21 3.10 6.59
C ALA A 145 16.36 4.11 6.49
N PHE A 146 16.98 4.13 5.33
CA PHE A 146 18.10 5.01 5.00
C PHE A 146 17.74 5.84 3.77
N PRO A 147 18.25 7.09 3.67
CA PRO A 147 18.18 7.86 2.43
C PRO A 147 18.78 7.06 1.28
N ALA A 148 18.03 6.93 0.18
CA ALA A 148 18.47 6.20 -1.01
C ALA A 148 17.90 6.84 -2.27
N SER A 149 18.63 6.76 -3.38
CA SER A 149 18.15 7.23 -4.69
C SER A 149 17.21 6.24 -5.39
N LYS A 150 17.13 5.01 -4.87
CA LYS A 150 16.28 3.92 -5.36
C LYS A 150 15.65 3.20 -4.19
N VAL A 151 14.46 2.64 -4.41
CA VAL A 151 13.76 1.85 -3.38
C VAL A 151 14.42 0.48 -3.27
N HIS A 152 14.85 0.16 -2.05
CA HIS A 152 15.41 -1.12 -1.70
C HIS A 152 14.72 -1.60 -0.43
N ILE A 153 14.17 -2.82 -0.47
CA ILE A 153 13.44 -3.40 0.65
C ILE A 153 14.15 -4.69 1.04
N SER A 154 14.60 -4.72 2.29
CA SER A 154 15.13 -5.92 2.92
C SER A 154 14.25 -6.30 4.09
N CYS A 155 13.90 -7.58 4.19
CA CYS A 155 13.07 -8.13 5.24
C CYS A 155 13.74 -9.38 5.81
N GLY A 156 13.78 -9.46 7.14
CA GLY A 156 14.23 -10.63 7.87
C GLY A 156 13.11 -11.15 8.77
N ILE A 157 13.00 -12.47 8.89
CA ILE A 157 12.09 -13.14 9.81
C ILE A 157 12.87 -14.12 10.69
N ASP A 158 12.37 -14.34 11.90
CA ASP A 158 12.89 -15.35 12.83
C ASP A 158 11.71 -16.08 13.50
N PHE A 159 11.48 -17.32 13.09
CA PHE A 159 10.46 -18.21 13.66
C PHE A 159 11.12 -19.36 14.43
N PRO A 160 11.63 -19.13 15.65
CA PRO A 160 12.44 -20.13 16.38
C PRO A 160 11.65 -21.38 16.77
N LYS A 161 10.30 -21.29 16.82
CA LYS A 161 9.41 -22.42 17.17
C LYS A 161 8.95 -23.23 15.95
N VAL A 162 9.24 -22.79 14.72
CA VAL A 162 8.82 -23.45 13.48
C VAL A 162 10.06 -23.69 12.64
N ARG A 163 10.64 -24.89 12.76
CA ARG A 163 11.96 -25.22 12.22
C ARG A 163 12.04 -25.08 10.69
N GLU A 164 10.93 -25.36 10.01
CA GLU A 164 10.80 -25.30 8.55
C GLU A 164 10.88 -23.86 8.02
N ILE A 165 10.47 -22.88 8.84
CA ILE A 165 10.59 -21.45 8.51
C ILE A 165 11.93 -20.92 9.01
N GLY A 166 12.21 -21.08 10.30
CA GLY A 166 13.47 -20.66 10.93
C GLY A 166 13.80 -19.19 10.70
N LYS A 167 15.09 -18.90 10.46
CA LYS A 167 15.59 -17.56 10.13
C LYS A 167 15.72 -17.42 8.62
N GLN A 168 15.10 -16.38 8.07
CA GLN A 168 15.20 -16.09 6.65
C GLN A 168 15.45 -14.61 6.44
N PHE A 169 16.17 -14.29 5.36
CA PHE A 169 16.43 -12.93 4.95
C PHE A 169 16.26 -12.82 3.44
N LYS A 170 15.51 -11.81 3.01
CA LYS A 170 15.32 -11.51 1.59
C LYS A 170 15.50 -10.02 1.36
N SER A 171 16.13 -9.71 0.25
CA SER A 171 16.42 -8.35 -0.19
C SER A 171 16.00 -8.19 -1.66
N LEU A 172 15.34 -7.09 -1.96
CA LEU A 172 14.81 -6.74 -3.27
C LEU A 172 15.16 -5.30 -3.60
N SER A 173 15.78 -5.09 -4.76
CA SER A 173 16.01 -3.76 -5.34
C SER A 173 14.96 -3.51 -6.41
N PHE A 174 14.19 -2.44 -6.25
CA PHE A 174 13.27 -1.99 -7.28
C PHE A 174 14.00 -0.96 -8.14
N LEU A 175 14.01 -1.18 -9.44
CA LEU A 175 14.29 -0.08 -10.35
C LEU A 175 13.11 0.88 -10.21
N THR A 176 13.36 2.12 -9.76
CA THR A 176 12.37 3.21 -9.81
C THR A 176 11.77 3.21 -11.21
N PHE A 177 10.52 2.76 -11.42
CA PHE A 177 9.83 2.46 -12.71
C PHE A 177 10.48 3.06 -13.97
N ASN A 178 11.68 2.64 -14.34
CA ASN A 178 12.49 3.22 -15.40
C ASN A 178 12.82 2.04 -16.29
N ARG A 179 11.99 1.88 -17.33
CA ARG A 179 11.88 0.85 -18.41
C ARG A 179 10.46 0.27 -18.37
N LEU A 180 9.61 0.36 -19.40
CA LEU A 180 9.82 0.53 -20.84
C LEU A 180 8.79 1.52 -21.42
N GLY A 181 9.27 2.62 -22.00
CA GLY A 181 8.73 3.03 -23.29
C GLY A 181 9.55 2.30 -24.34
N CYS A 182 8.95 1.32 -25.02
CA CYS A 182 9.46 0.70 -26.24
C CYS A 182 8.27 0.11 -27.00
N GLY A 183 8.08 0.55 -28.25
CA GLY A 183 7.27 -0.11 -29.28
C GLY A 183 5.91 0.51 -29.49
#